data_AF-A0A1Y2BDL9-F1
#
_entry.id   AF-A0A1Y2BDL9-F1
#
_cell.length_a   1.000
_cell.length_b   1.000
_cell.length_c   1.000
_cell.angle_alpha   90.00
_cell.angle_beta   90.00
_cell.angle_gamma   90.00
#
_symmetry.space_group_name_H-M   'P 1'
#
loop_
_entity.id
_entity.type
_entity.pdbx_description
1 polymer ?
#
loop_
_entity_poly.entity_id
_entity_poly.type
_entity_poly.pdbx_seq_one_letter_code
_entity_poly.pdbx_strand_id
1 'polypeptide(L)'
;MNPPLSHSTHLPDPFPTTFEPLHAFSRRNMVVFRVHSSSSFSPLIWSGHKDTSGFCSLDLHLACLSPDSHTRTFGAHRGGGDGWADGAWIVHSMVDHICQKPKSTCMFIPSTLEERPSTPEDEKSPWISASRSLTWCIWEIARRLCLQLPNPDSEPDRQSPHNLVQLAIIKHHSGTVGLADHRRRYLELHFSPSDRIRKALQSAGRNGLTVSVKDAFETAYTASMCCEEVLYYGRIFAENIASNLEFTTHILPLDLPLHFLRPGAPNLAREKITSTARSLSSPSTSTADESKKIQDNLHGWLAQLVWDPRVDSSETAYMKIAERKLQIRLLGGEK
;
A
#
# COMPACT_ATOMS: atom_id res chain seq x y z
N MET A 1 -37.54 -19.84 -7.86
CA MET A 1 -36.11 -20.10 -7.54
C MET A 1 -35.29 -19.16 -8.41
N ASN A 2 -34.57 -18.21 -7.82
CA ASN A 2 -33.66 -17.35 -8.58
C ASN A 2 -32.38 -18.15 -8.86
N PRO A 3 -31.88 -18.19 -10.10
CA PRO A 3 -30.61 -18.84 -10.39
C PRO A 3 -29.48 -18.16 -9.60
N PRO A 4 -28.46 -18.90 -9.14
CA PRO A 4 -27.30 -18.30 -8.49
C PRO A 4 -26.65 -17.33 -9.47
N LEU A 5 -26.53 -16.06 -9.08
CA LEU A 5 -25.76 -15.07 -9.82
C LEU A 5 -24.31 -15.56 -9.85
N SER A 6 -23.91 -16.15 -10.98
CA SER A 6 -22.51 -16.44 -11.26
C SER A 6 -21.80 -15.11 -11.50
N HIS A 7 -21.39 -14.45 -10.41
CA HIS A 7 -20.52 -13.29 -10.51
C HIS A 7 -19.19 -13.78 -11.07
N SER A 8 -18.95 -13.53 -12.36
CA SER A 8 -17.65 -13.75 -12.99
C SER A 8 -16.61 -12.97 -12.21
N THR A 9 -15.70 -13.68 -11.56
CA THR A 9 -14.57 -13.12 -10.79
C THR A 9 -13.35 -12.85 -11.67
N HIS A 10 -13.46 -13.04 -12.98
CA HIS A 10 -12.36 -12.80 -13.90
C HIS A 10 -12.14 -11.30 -14.08
N LEU A 11 -10.93 -10.86 -13.71
CA LEU A 11 -10.45 -9.52 -14.01
C LEU A 11 -10.25 -9.39 -15.54
N PRO A 12 -10.56 -8.22 -16.14
CA PRO A 12 -10.39 -8.00 -17.57
C PRO A 12 -8.91 -8.03 -17.97
N ASP A 13 -8.65 -8.46 -19.21
CA ASP A 13 -7.35 -8.43 -19.87
C ASP A 13 -7.49 -7.60 -21.16
N PRO A 14 -6.76 -6.47 -21.34
CA PRO A 14 -5.74 -5.93 -20.45
C PRO A 14 -6.29 -5.34 -19.14
N PHE A 15 -5.46 -5.36 -18.11
CA PHE A 15 -5.79 -4.79 -16.80
C PHE A 15 -5.93 -3.26 -16.90
N PRO A 16 -6.97 -2.64 -16.31
CA PRO A 16 -7.16 -1.20 -16.44
C PRO A 16 -6.05 -0.41 -15.75
N THR A 17 -5.67 0.70 -16.37
CA THR A 17 -4.62 1.61 -15.89
C THR A 17 -5.17 2.94 -15.38
N THR A 18 -6.50 3.09 -15.30
CA THR A 18 -7.17 4.31 -14.80
C THR A 18 -7.60 4.16 -13.34
N PHE A 19 -7.70 5.28 -12.62
CA PHE A 19 -8.05 5.28 -11.19
C PHE A 19 -9.39 4.59 -10.91
N GLU A 20 -10.44 4.97 -11.64
CA GLU A 20 -11.81 4.58 -11.28
C GLU A 20 -12.07 3.06 -11.37
N PRO A 21 -11.66 2.34 -12.43
CA PRO A 21 -11.80 0.89 -12.47
C PRO A 21 -11.02 0.18 -11.36
N LEU A 22 -9.78 0.62 -11.07
CA LEU A 22 -8.97 0.04 -10.00
C LEU A 22 -9.58 0.26 -8.62
N HIS A 23 -10.03 1.49 -8.36
CA HIS A 23 -10.72 1.84 -7.13
C HIS A 23 -12.03 1.03 -6.98
N ALA A 24 -12.78 0.84 -8.06
CA ALA A 24 -13.98 0.00 -8.07
C ALA A 24 -13.68 -1.48 -7.81
N PHE A 25 -12.62 -2.05 -8.39
CA PHE A 25 -12.19 -3.42 -8.10
C PHE A 25 -11.78 -3.60 -6.64
N SER A 26 -11.07 -2.63 -6.08
CA SER A 26 -10.70 -2.68 -4.67
C SER A 26 -11.90 -2.61 -3.74
N ARG A 27 -12.90 -1.76 -4.06
CA ARG A 27 -14.18 -1.70 -3.31
C ARG A 27 -14.97 -3.00 -3.34
N ARG A 28 -14.78 -3.82 -4.38
CA ARG A 28 -15.34 -5.17 -4.49
C ARG A 28 -14.45 -6.24 -3.87
N ASN A 29 -13.36 -5.86 -3.20
CA ASN A 29 -12.32 -6.73 -2.65
C ASN A 29 -11.73 -7.70 -3.70
N MET A 30 -11.63 -7.25 -4.96
CA MET A 30 -11.03 -8.03 -6.05
C MET A 30 -9.54 -7.74 -6.23
N VAL A 31 -9.07 -6.62 -5.70
CA VAL A 31 -7.65 -6.26 -5.69
C VAL A 31 -7.27 -5.59 -4.38
N VAL A 32 -5.99 -5.68 -4.05
CA VAL A 32 -5.31 -4.82 -3.08
C VAL A 32 -4.05 -4.26 -3.74
N PHE A 33 -3.51 -3.22 -3.14
CA PHE A 33 -2.38 -2.50 -3.67
C PHE A 33 -1.21 -2.56 -2.69
N ARG A 34 -0.01 -2.76 -3.21
CA ARG A 34 1.21 -2.66 -2.41
C ARG A 34 2.12 -1.58 -2.98
N VAL A 35 2.39 -0.57 -2.17
CA VAL A 35 3.43 0.42 -2.45
C VAL A 35 4.78 -0.17 -2.03
N HIS A 36 5.76 -0.16 -2.92
CA HIS A 36 7.10 -0.70 -2.64
C HIS A 36 8.17 0.02 -3.46
N SER A 37 9.43 -0.22 -3.12
CA SER A 37 10.61 0.21 -3.88
C SER A 37 11.66 -0.91 -3.87
N SER A 38 12.76 -0.74 -4.60
CA SER A 38 13.91 -1.65 -4.55
C SER A 38 14.54 -1.74 -3.15
N SER A 39 14.36 -0.71 -2.33
CA SER A 39 14.82 -0.66 -0.94
C SER A 39 13.85 -1.32 0.05
N SER A 40 12.64 -1.71 -0.39
CA SER A 40 11.72 -2.41 0.50
C SER A 40 12.26 -3.79 0.86
N PHE A 41 12.09 -4.26 2.10
CA PHE A 41 12.61 -5.59 2.53
C PHE A 41 11.84 -6.77 1.97
N SER A 42 10.59 -6.55 1.61
CA SER A 42 9.85 -7.48 0.77
C SER A 42 9.65 -6.83 -0.59
N PRO A 43 10.73 -6.65 -1.40
CA PRO A 43 10.58 -6.09 -2.73
C PRO A 43 9.90 -7.12 -3.62
N LEU A 44 9.40 -6.67 -4.77
CA LEU A 44 8.94 -7.61 -5.79
C LEU A 44 10.16 -8.32 -6.39
N ILE A 45 10.30 -9.61 -6.10
CA ILE A 45 11.35 -10.46 -6.68
C ILE A 45 10.79 -11.17 -7.91
N TRP A 46 11.40 -10.96 -9.07
CA TRP A 46 11.07 -11.69 -10.30
C TRP A 46 12.21 -12.63 -10.68
N SER A 47 12.07 -13.90 -10.33
CA SER A 47 13.06 -14.95 -10.63
C SER A 47 12.77 -15.67 -11.96
N GLY A 48 11.76 -15.22 -12.72
CA GLY A 48 11.35 -15.85 -13.98
C GLY A 48 10.40 -17.05 -13.83
N HIS A 49 10.34 -17.67 -12.65
CA HIS A 49 9.35 -18.70 -12.33
C HIS A 49 8.28 -18.15 -11.39
N LYS A 50 7.00 -18.47 -11.65
CA LYS A 50 5.85 -17.97 -10.87
C LYS A 50 5.92 -18.40 -9.40
N ASP A 51 6.39 -19.62 -9.14
CA ASP A 51 6.43 -20.22 -7.82
C ASP A 51 7.52 -19.62 -6.92
N THR A 52 8.55 -19.05 -7.52
CA THR A 52 9.68 -18.42 -6.82
C THR A 52 9.68 -16.89 -6.96
N SER A 53 8.73 -16.31 -7.70
CA SER A 53 8.57 -14.86 -7.84
C SER A 53 7.46 -14.33 -6.93
N GLY A 54 7.48 -13.03 -6.66
CA GLY A 54 6.49 -12.33 -5.85
C GLY A 54 7.11 -11.57 -4.67
N PHE A 55 6.31 -11.32 -3.65
CA PHE A 55 6.75 -10.68 -2.41
C PHE A 55 6.98 -11.74 -1.35
N CYS A 56 8.12 -11.69 -0.64
CA CYS A 56 8.42 -12.62 0.45
C CYS A 56 8.83 -11.84 1.69
N SER A 57 8.40 -12.29 2.85
CA SER A 57 8.91 -11.86 4.15
C SER A 57 10.41 -12.15 4.26
N LEU A 58 11.10 -11.42 5.13
CA LEU A 58 12.49 -11.70 5.48
C LEU A 58 12.70 -12.95 6.32
N ASP A 59 11.64 -13.46 6.95
CA ASP A 59 11.75 -14.73 7.67
C ASP A 59 12.05 -15.82 6.64
N LEU A 60 13.30 -16.30 6.61
CA LEU A 60 13.76 -17.35 5.70
C LEU A 60 12.88 -18.59 5.78
N HIS A 61 12.36 -18.92 6.97
CA HIS A 61 11.45 -20.04 7.10
C HIS A 61 10.18 -19.77 6.30
N LEU A 62 9.55 -18.61 6.47
CA LEU A 62 8.33 -18.21 5.75
C LEU A 62 8.57 -17.97 4.25
N ALA A 63 9.72 -17.39 3.89
CA ALA A 63 10.12 -17.13 2.51
C ALA A 63 10.35 -18.42 1.72
N CYS A 64 10.92 -19.43 2.39
CA CYS A 64 11.22 -20.74 1.80
C CYS A 64 10.07 -21.74 1.93
N LEU A 65 8.97 -21.41 2.62
CA LEU A 65 7.82 -22.31 2.66
C LEU A 65 7.28 -22.49 1.25
N SER A 66 7.36 -23.73 0.76
CA SER A 66 6.59 -24.11 -0.40
C SER A 66 5.09 -23.87 -0.11
N PRO A 67 4.30 -23.60 -1.16
CA PRO A 67 2.84 -23.72 -1.14
C PRO A 67 2.29 -24.81 -0.19
N ASP A 68 2.79 -26.04 -0.30
CA ASP A 68 2.34 -27.18 0.52
C ASP A 68 2.76 -27.09 1.99
N SER A 69 3.94 -26.54 2.26
CA SER A 69 4.46 -26.40 3.62
C SER A 69 3.64 -25.35 4.39
N HIS A 70 3.25 -24.27 3.72
CA HIS A 70 2.37 -23.23 4.27
C HIS A 70 1.02 -23.82 4.73
N THR A 71 0.41 -24.66 3.89
CA THR A 71 -0.86 -25.32 4.21
C THR A 71 -0.74 -26.33 5.35
N ARG A 72 0.38 -27.05 5.48
CA ARG A 72 0.58 -27.97 6.63
C ARG A 72 0.79 -27.22 7.94
N THR A 73 1.57 -26.15 7.92
CA THR A 73 1.87 -25.34 9.11
C THR A 73 0.64 -24.62 9.62
N PHE A 74 -0.17 -24.04 8.72
CA PHE A 74 -1.27 -23.15 9.11
C PHE A 74 -2.68 -23.72 8.84
N GLY A 75 -2.83 -24.71 7.96
CA GLY A 75 -4.12 -25.24 7.52
C GLY A 75 -4.71 -26.36 8.39
N ALA A 76 -3.91 -27.00 9.25
CA ALA A 76 -4.37 -28.11 10.10
C ALA A 76 -5.26 -27.69 11.28
N HIS A 77 -5.36 -26.40 11.60
CA HIS A 77 -6.07 -25.89 12.78
C HIS A 77 -7.57 -25.60 12.55
N ARG A 78 -8.23 -26.23 11.57
CA ARG A 78 -9.67 -26.04 11.30
C ARG A 78 -10.61 -26.64 12.35
N GLY A 79 -10.10 -27.20 13.45
CA GLY A 79 -10.85 -28.08 14.36
C GLY A 79 -11.36 -27.51 15.69
N GLY A 80 -11.05 -26.27 16.10
CA GLY A 80 -11.53 -25.79 17.40
C GLY A 80 -11.37 -24.30 17.66
N GLY A 81 -12.49 -23.64 17.94
CA GLY A 81 -12.63 -22.40 18.72
C GLY A 81 -11.97 -21.13 18.18
N ASP A 82 -10.65 -21.09 18.19
CA ASP A 82 -9.85 -19.92 17.84
C ASP A 82 -8.76 -20.37 16.88
N GLY A 83 -8.94 -20.05 15.59
CA GLY A 83 -7.92 -20.33 14.59
C GLY A 83 -6.61 -19.65 14.98
N TRP A 84 -5.47 -20.20 14.56
CA TRP A 84 -4.13 -19.63 14.74
C TRP A 84 -4.07 -18.10 14.49
N ALA A 85 -4.85 -17.61 13.52
CA ALA A 85 -5.00 -16.20 13.15
C ALA A 85 -5.67 -15.30 14.22
N ASP A 86 -6.38 -15.87 15.18
CA ASP A 86 -7.01 -15.19 16.31
C ASP A 86 -6.15 -15.25 17.58
N GLY A 87 -5.02 -15.97 17.55
CA GLY A 87 -4.11 -16.07 18.70
C GLY A 87 -3.58 -14.70 19.11
N ALA A 88 -3.52 -14.44 20.42
CA ALA A 88 -3.05 -13.16 20.97
C ALA A 88 -1.70 -12.74 20.37
N TRP A 89 -0.77 -13.66 20.24
CA TRP A 89 0.55 -13.39 19.67
C TRP A 89 0.49 -12.89 18.21
N ILE A 90 -0.42 -13.41 17.37
CA ILE A 90 -0.59 -12.95 15.99
C ILE A 90 -1.06 -11.51 15.99
N VAL A 91 -2.09 -11.21 16.78
CA VAL A 91 -2.66 -9.87 16.85
C VAL A 91 -1.62 -8.87 17.38
N HIS A 92 -0.87 -9.24 18.41
CA HIS A 92 0.24 -8.43 18.92
C HIS A 92 1.31 -8.18 17.84
N SER A 93 1.69 -9.19 17.06
CA SER A 93 2.65 -9.01 15.96
C SER A 93 2.12 -8.09 14.85
N MET A 94 0.80 -8.09 14.59
CA MET A 94 0.17 -7.14 13.67
C MET A 94 0.24 -5.71 14.23
N VAL A 95 -0.05 -5.53 15.53
CA VAL A 95 0.03 -4.22 16.19
C VAL A 95 1.45 -3.68 16.16
N ASP A 96 2.44 -4.51 16.49
CA ASP A 96 3.86 -4.12 16.42
C ASP A 96 4.26 -3.72 15.01
N HIS A 97 3.85 -4.48 13.99
CA HIS A 97 4.08 -4.15 12.58
C HIS A 97 3.49 -2.80 12.17
N ILE A 98 2.20 -2.59 12.46
CA ILE A 98 1.49 -1.36 12.08
C ILE A 98 2.05 -0.13 12.80
N CYS A 99 2.41 -0.29 14.08
CA CYS A 99 3.01 0.79 14.86
C CYS A 99 4.52 0.95 14.64
N GLN A 100 5.13 0.15 13.74
CA GLN A 100 6.56 0.15 13.47
C GLN A 100 7.41 -0.02 14.74
N LYS A 101 6.91 -0.82 15.69
CA LYS A 101 7.58 -1.05 16.97
C LYS A 101 8.67 -2.12 16.81
N PRO A 102 9.76 -2.02 17.61
CA PRO A 102 10.70 -3.12 17.75
C PRO A 102 9.97 -4.40 18.15
N LYS A 103 10.41 -5.54 17.60
CA LYS A 103 9.81 -6.88 17.68
C LYS A 103 9.73 -7.50 19.09
N SER A 104 9.22 -6.79 20.08
CA SER A 104 9.10 -7.32 21.44
C SER A 104 8.15 -8.52 21.53
N THR A 105 7.20 -8.65 20.59
CA THR A 105 6.21 -9.75 20.59
C THR A 105 6.29 -10.70 19.39
N CYS A 106 7.05 -10.35 18.34
CA CYS A 106 7.27 -11.28 17.23
C CYS A 106 8.20 -12.40 17.70
N MET A 107 8.02 -13.62 17.17
CA MET A 107 9.02 -14.67 17.37
C MET A 107 10.40 -14.11 17.02
N PHE A 108 11.33 -14.19 17.97
CA PHE A 108 12.72 -13.88 17.70
C PHE A 108 13.20 -14.87 16.64
N ILE A 109 13.27 -14.41 15.40
CA ILE A 109 13.86 -15.16 14.31
C ILE A 109 15.35 -14.82 14.37
N PRO A 110 16.24 -15.78 14.66
CA PRO A 110 17.68 -15.55 14.57
C PRO A 110 17.97 -15.18 13.12
N SER A 111 18.18 -13.89 12.85
CA SER A 111 18.49 -13.37 11.53
C SER A 111 19.87 -13.91 11.13
N THR A 112 19.88 -14.99 10.34
CA THR A 112 21.11 -15.49 9.70
C THR A 112 21.47 -14.66 8.46
N LEU A 113 20.52 -13.87 7.93
CA LEU A 113 20.79 -12.78 7.01
C LEU A 113 21.07 -11.52 7.83
N GLU A 114 22.27 -10.98 7.71
CA GLU A 114 22.71 -9.71 8.31
C GLU A 114 21.59 -8.65 8.25
N GLU A 115 21.09 -8.22 9.41
CA GLU A 115 20.22 -7.04 9.48
C GLU A 115 21.02 -5.86 8.93
N ARG A 116 20.63 -5.35 7.76
CA ARG A 116 21.24 -4.13 7.22
C ARG A 116 20.94 -2.99 8.22
N PRO A 117 21.94 -2.20 8.66
CA PRO A 117 21.71 -1.14 9.64
C PRO A 117 20.66 -0.09 9.22
N SER A 118 20.36 0.00 7.92
CA SER A 118 19.41 0.95 7.33
C SER A 118 18.00 0.38 7.10
N THR A 119 17.68 -0.79 7.64
CA THR A 119 16.35 -1.41 7.50
C THR A 119 15.27 -0.65 8.26
N PRO A 120 14.18 -0.18 7.61
CA PRO A 120 12.99 0.29 8.31
C PRO A 120 12.40 -0.80 9.23
N GLU A 121 11.93 -0.43 10.42
CA GLU A 121 11.47 -1.42 11.44
C GLU A 121 10.22 -2.21 11.02
N ASP A 122 9.28 -1.57 10.30
CA ASP A 122 8.09 -2.23 9.73
C ASP A 122 8.46 -3.36 8.76
N GLU A 123 9.57 -3.18 8.08
CA GLU A 123 10.06 -4.08 7.07
C GLU A 123 10.81 -5.30 7.65
N LYS A 124 11.01 -5.37 8.98
CA LYS A 124 11.58 -6.53 9.66
C LYS A 124 10.56 -7.62 9.97
N SER A 125 9.25 -7.34 9.92
CA SER A 125 8.23 -8.26 10.41
C SER A 125 7.93 -9.42 9.42
N PRO A 126 7.21 -10.48 9.86
CA PRO A 126 6.72 -11.53 8.96
C PRO A 126 5.61 -11.05 8.00
N TRP A 127 5.14 -9.82 8.18
CA TRP A 127 4.02 -9.24 7.48
C TRP A 127 4.44 -8.47 6.24
N ILE A 128 3.63 -8.63 5.21
CA ILE A 128 3.67 -7.84 3.99
C ILE A 128 2.44 -6.93 4.01
N SER A 129 2.65 -5.61 4.10
CA SER A 129 1.55 -4.64 4.04
C SER A 129 1.07 -4.42 2.62
N ALA A 130 -0.24 -4.43 2.47
CA ALA A 130 -0.99 -3.97 1.31
C ALA A 130 -2.18 -3.12 1.80
N SER A 131 -2.86 -2.44 0.89
CA SER A 131 -3.99 -1.55 1.18
C SER A 131 -5.10 -1.74 0.15
N ARG A 132 -6.35 -1.67 0.59
CA ARG A 132 -7.51 -1.55 -0.32
C ARG A 132 -7.76 -0.10 -0.74
N SER A 133 -7.21 0.88 -0.05
CA SER A 133 -7.41 2.28 -0.38
C SER A 133 -6.41 2.74 -1.45
N LEU A 134 -6.85 2.77 -2.71
CA LEU A 134 -6.04 3.33 -3.80
C LEU A 134 -5.69 4.80 -3.53
N THR A 135 -6.62 5.57 -2.96
CA THR A 135 -6.36 6.96 -2.52
C THR A 135 -5.21 7.03 -1.53
N TRP A 136 -5.19 6.17 -0.52
CA TRP A 136 -4.09 6.11 0.45
C TRP A 136 -2.77 5.73 -0.23
N CYS A 137 -2.80 4.77 -1.17
CA CYS A 137 -1.61 4.37 -1.92
C CYS A 137 -1.03 5.52 -2.76
N ILE A 138 -1.87 6.31 -3.42
CA ILE A 138 -1.42 7.50 -4.17
C ILE A 138 -0.79 8.54 -3.22
N TRP A 139 -1.37 8.76 -2.04
CA TRP A 139 -0.77 9.62 -1.01
C TRP A 139 0.61 9.10 -0.57
N GLU A 140 0.72 7.80 -0.27
CA GLU A 140 1.97 7.20 0.21
C GLU A 140 3.07 7.23 -0.87
N ILE A 141 2.71 7.01 -2.14
CA ILE A 141 3.62 7.16 -3.28
C ILE A 141 4.14 8.60 -3.38
N ALA A 142 3.24 9.58 -3.34
CA ALA A 142 3.60 10.99 -3.41
C ALA A 142 4.54 11.39 -2.26
N ARG A 143 4.23 10.94 -1.04
CA ARG A 143 5.04 11.17 0.17
C ARG A 143 6.45 10.58 0.02
N ARG A 144 6.57 9.31 -0.39
CA ARG A 144 7.88 8.64 -0.59
C ARG A 144 8.71 9.33 -1.67
N LEU A 145 8.10 9.70 -2.80
CA LEU A 145 8.81 10.42 -3.86
C LEU A 145 9.33 11.78 -3.39
N CYS A 146 8.57 12.49 -2.56
CA CYS A 146 9.01 13.77 -2.00
C CYS A 146 10.14 13.63 -0.99
N LEU A 147 10.13 12.58 -0.16
CA LEU A 147 11.21 12.31 0.79
C LEU A 147 12.52 11.92 0.12
N GLN A 148 12.46 11.40 -1.11
CA GLN A 148 13.62 11.06 -1.90
C GLN A 148 14.17 12.23 -2.73
N LEU A 149 13.51 13.39 -2.74
CA LEU A 149 14.03 14.54 -3.49
C LEU A 149 15.41 14.93 -2.94
N PRO A 150 16.41 15.11 -3.82
CA PRO A 150 17.74 15.52 -3.39
C PRO A 150 17.63 16.84 -2.63
N ASN A 151 18.41 16.97 -1.55
CA ASN A 151 18.56 18.26 -0.89
C ASN A 151 19.12 19.23 -1.96
N PRO A 152 18.54 20.43 -2.16
CA PRO A 152 19.08 21.42 -3.11
C PRO A 152 20.57 21.72 -2.89
N ASP A 153 21.08 21.51 -1.67
CA ASP A 153 22.48 21.71 -1.31
C ASP A 153 23.38 20.48 -1.58
N SER A 154 22.80 19.33 -1.92
CA SER A 154 23.56 18.11 -2.22
C SER A 154 23.95 18.07 -3.70
N GLU A 155 25.24 17.83 -3.96
CA GLU A 155 25.74 17.58 -5.32
C GLU A 155 24.91 16.47 -5.98
N PRO A 156 24.48 16.64 -7.24
CA PRO A 156 23.68 15.65 -7.94
C PRO A 156 24.48 14.37 -8.08
N ASP A 157 24.19 13.40 -7.22
CA ASP A 157 24.78 12.07 -7.30
C ASP A 157 24.31 11.44 -8.61
N ARG A 158 25.22 11.40 -9.59
CA ARG A 158 24.95 10.95 -10.97
C ARG A 158 24.49 9.50 -11.05
N GLN A 159 24.54 8.75 -9.94
CA GLN A 159 24.23 7.33 -9.87
C GLN A 159 23.10 6.98 -8.90
N SER A 160 22.44 7.94 -8.26
CA SER A 160 21.30 7.58 -7.41
C SER A 160 20.20 6.98 -8.29
N PRO A 161 19.89 5.67 -8.15
CA PRO A 161 18.88 5.01 -8.95
C PRO A 161 17.59 5.81 -8.78
N HIS A 162 17.03 6.25 -9.91
CA HIS A 162 15.90 7.17 -10.01
C HIS A 162 14.90 6.99 -8.87
N ASN A 163 14.47 8.09 -8.23
CA ASN A 163 13.39 8.12 -7.24
C ASN A 163 12.15 7.42 -7.79
N LEU A 164 12.10 6.11 -7.55
CA LEU A 164 11.17 5.17 -8.16
C LEU A 164 10.41 4.51 -7.03
N VAL A 165 9.11 4.77 -7.03
CA VAL A 165 8.16 4.09 -6.17
C VAL A 165 7.25 3.28 -7.07
N GLN A 166 6.98 2.04 -6.69
CA GLN A 166 6.20 1.12 -7.48
C GLN A 166 4.89 0.78 -6.76
N LEU A 167 3.83 0.56 -7.54
CA LEU A 167 2.52 0.11 -7.06
C LEU A 167 2.20 -1.24 -7.68
N ALA A 168 2.35 -2.30 -6.90
CA ALA A 168 1.89 -3.62 -7.30
C ALA A 168 0.38 -3.72 -7.10
N ILE A 169 -0.31 -4.15 -8.14
CA ILE A 169 -1.74 -4.47 -8.10
C ILE A 169 -1.85 -5.98 -7.90
N ILE A 170 -2.37 -6.38 -6.75
CA ILE A 170 -2.45 -7.78 -6.32
C ILE A 170 -3.91 -8.22 -6.42
N LYS A 171 -4.16 -9.28 -7.19
CA LYS A 171 -5.45 -9.97 -7.24
C LYS A 171 -5.79 -10.43 -5.84
N HIS A 172 -6.90 -9.93 -5.33
CA HIS A 172 -7.37 -10.25 -4.00
C HIS A 172 -8.67 -11.01 -4.15
N HIS A 173 -8.77 -12.13 -3.45
CA HIS A 173 -9.97 -12.92 -3.46
C HIS A 173 -10.54 -12.85 -2.05
N SER A 174 -11.57 -12.02 -1.84
CA SER A 174 -12.23 -11.93 -0.53
C SER A 174 -12.82 -13.29 -0.14
N GLY A 175 -12.23 -13.91 0.87
CA GLY A 175 -12.62 -15.22 1.41
C GLY A 175 -11.41 -16.15 1.56
N THR A 176 -11.61 -17.29 2.21
CA THR A 176 -10.65 -18.41 2.16
C THR A 176 -10.63 -19.00 0.74
N VAL A 177 -9.99 -18.31 -0.21
CA VAL A 177 -9.88 -18.80 -1.58
C VAL A 177 -8.70 -19.75 -1.70
N GLY A 178 -9.01 -21.00 -1.41
CA GLY A 178 -8.16 -22.16 -1.61
C GLY A 178 -9.01 -23.41 -1.64
N LEU A 179 -10.12 -23.40 -2.39
CA LEU A 179 -11.05 -24.53 -2.43
C LEU A 179 -11.82 -24.70 -3.76
N ALA A 180 -11.39 -24.09 -4.87
CA ALA A 180 -11.94 -24.46 -6.18
C ALA A 180 -11.00 -25.38 -6.97
N ASP A 181 -9.68 -25.11 -6.96
CA ASP A 181 -8.70 -25.98 -7.58
C ASP A 181 -8.00 -26.84 -6.52
N HIS A 182 -8.44 -28.09 -6.41
CA HIS A 182 -7.83 -29.12 -5.56
C HIS A 182 -6.38 -29.44 -5.94
N ARG A 183 -5.90 -28.99 -7.11
CA ARG A 183 -4.51 -29.10 -7.57
C ARG A 183 -3.63 -27.93 -7.12
N ARG A 184 -4.20 -26.80 -6.67
CA ARG A 184 -3.48 -25.61 -6.21
C ARG A 184 -3.81 -25.31 -4.75
N ARG A 185 -3.34 -26.18 -3.85
CA ARG A 185 -3.60 -26.11 -2.40
C ARG A 185 -2.71 -25.10 -1.67
N TYR A 186 -2.59 -23.88 -2.18
CA TYR A 186 -1.91 -22.82 -1.45
C TYR A 186 -2.82 -21.62 -1.26
N LEU A 187 -2.90 -21.23 0.00
CA LEU A 187 -3.65 -20.09 0.47
C LEU A 187 -2.64 -19.04 0.89
N GLU A 188 -2.59 -17.93 0.17
CA GLU A 188 -2.01 -16.71 0.70
C GLU A 188 -2.81 -16.33 1.95
N LEU A 189 -2.15 -16.39 3.11
CA LEU A 189 -2.77 -15.99 4.36
C LEU A 189 -2.74 -14.48 4.42
N HIS A 190 -3.92 -13.88 4.40
CA HIS A 190 -4.07 -12.45 4.55
C HIS A 190 -5.14 -12.14 5.59
N PHE A 191 -5.00 -11.00 6.24
CA PHE A 191 -5.90 -10.57 7.29
C PHE A 191 -6.27 -9.11 7.12
N SER A 192 -7.49 -8.80 7.53
CA SER A 192 -7.91 -7.44 7.86
C SER A 192 -7.49 -7.19 9.32
N PRO A 193 -6.34 -6.52 9.57
CA PRO A 193 -5.85 -6.31 10.93
C PRO A 193 -6.86 -5.52 11.77
N SER A 194 -7.58 -4.57 11.18
CA SER A 194 -8.58 -3.76 11.91
C SER A 194 -9.68 -4.63 12.54
N ASP A 195 -10.15 -5.67 11.85
CA ASP A 195 -11.17 -6.57 12.39
C ASP A 195 -10.62 -7.44 13.53
N ARG A 196 -9.38 -7.93 13.38
CA ARG A 196 -8.72 -8.76 14.41
C ARG A 196 -8.37 -7.97 15.66
N ILE A 197 -7.80 -6.77 15.49
CA ILE A 197 -7.45 -5.86 16.58
C ILE A 197 -8.73 -5.40 17.30
N ARG A 198 -9.81 -5.09 16.58
CA ARG A 198 -11.11 -4.75 17.18
C ARG A 198 -11.65 -5.90 18.04
N LYS A 199 -11.62 -7.14 17.53
CA LYS A 199 -12.05 -8.33 18.28
C LYS A 199 -11.19 -8.51 19.54
N ALA A 200 -9.87 -8.35 19.43
CA ALA A 200 -8.96 -8.45 20.58
C ALA A 200 -9.27 -7.38 21.65
N LEU A 201 -9.44 -6.11 21.24
CA LEU A 201 -9.84 -5.00 22.11
C LEU A 201 -11.17 -5.28 22.83
N GLN A 202 -12.15 -5.84 22.14
CA GLN A 202 -13.44 -6.23 22.72
C GLN A 202 -13.30 -7.38 23.72
N SER A 203 -12.49 -8.39 23.39
CA SER A 203 -12.28 -9.58 24.23
C SER A 203 -11.49 -9.32 25.50
N ALA A 204 -10.59 -8.32 25.49
CA ALA A 204 -9.76 -7.99 26.64
C ALA A 204 -10.56 -7.44 27.85
N GLY A 205 -11.81 -7.04 27.66
CA GLY A 205 -12.69 -6.54 28.72
C GLY A 205 -12.07 -5.38 29.51
N ARG A 206 -12.38 -5.28 30.82
CA ARG A 206 -11.85 -4.22 31.70
C ARG A 206 -10.47 -4.51 32.28
N ASN A 207 -9.98 -5.75 32.22
CA ASN A 207 -8.82 -6.19 33.01
C ASN A 207 -7.68 -6.83 32.17
N GLY A 208 -7.80 -6.94 30.84
CA GLY A 208 -6.89 -7.76 30.03
C GLY A 208 -5.64 -7.09 29.47
N LEU A 209 -5.62 -5.75 29.31
CA LEU A 209 -4.49 -5.04 28.71
C LEU A 209 -4.01 -3.89 29.60
N THR A 210 -2.69 -3.69 29.66
CA THR A 210 -2.12 -2.49 30.26
C THR A 210 -2.50 -1.27 29.43
N VAL A 211 -2.48 -0.07 30.02
CA VAL A 211 -2.81 1.19 29.33
C VAL A 211 -1.97 1.36 28.06
N SER A 212 -0.65 1.17 28.17
CA SER A 212 0.26 1.31 27.02
C SER A 212 -0.01 0.29 25.90
N VAL A 213 -0.37 -0.94 26.23
CA VAL A 213 -0.73 -1.96 25.22
C VAL A 213 -2.06 -1.60 24.56
N LYS A 214 -3.04 -1.14 25.35
CA LYS A 214 -4.33 -0.69 24.82
C LYS A 214 -4.16 0.49 23.85
N ASP A 215 -3.37 1.49 24.20
CA ASP A 215 -3.09 2.65 23.34
C ASP A 215 -2.43 2.22 22.02
N ALA A 216 -1.53 1.23 22.07
CA ALA A 216 -0.92 0.66 20.88
C ALA A 216 -1.95 -0.02 19.97
N PHE A 217 -2.85 -0.81 20.55
CA PHE A 217 -3.92 -1.46 19.80
C PHE A 217 -4.88 -0.46 19.18
N GLU A 218 -5.27 0.59 19.91
CA GLU A 218 -6.15 1.65 19.40
C GLU A 218 -5.48 2.46 18.27
N THR A 219 -4.18 2.73 18.41
CA THR A 219 -3.37 3.37 17.37
C THR A 219 -3.31 2.51 16.11
N ALA A 220 -2.95 1.23 16.24
CA ALA A 220 -2.86 0.29 15.13
C ALA A 220 -4.23 0.05 14.46
N TYR A 221 -5.30 -0.03 15.26
CA TYR A 221 -6.66 -0.13 14.75
C TYR A 221 -7.03 1.08 13.90
N THR A 222 -6.76 2.30 14.39
CA THR A 222 -7.05 3.54 13.67
C THR A 222 -6.25 3.63 12.38
N ALA A 223 -4.93 3.38 12.44
CA ALA A 223 -4.05 3.40 11.28
C ALA A 223 -4.51 2.41 10.20
N SER A 224 -4.76 1.15 10.57
CA SER A 224 -5.23 0.12 9.63
C SER A 224 -6.61 0.40 9.04
N MET A 225 -7.50 1.04 9.79
CA MET A 225 -8.79 1.49 9.27
C MET A 225 -8.63 2.61 8.25
N CYS A 226 -7.77 3.60 8.52
CA CYS A 226 -7.55 4.75 7.64
C CYS A 226 -6.97 4.34 6.28
N CYS A 227 -6.07 3.36 6.24
CA CYS A 227 -5.49 2.86 4.99
C CYS A 227 -6.21 1.63 4.42
N GLU A 228 -7.28 1.15 5.05
CA GLU A 228 -7.93 -0.13 4.71
C GLU A 228 -6.91 -1.27 4.53
N GLU A 229 -6.02 -1.42 5.51
CA GLU A 229 -4.86 -2.32 5.43
C GLU A 229 -5.27 -3.78 5.22
N VAL A 230 -4.42 -4.50 4.49
CA VAL A 230 -4.43 -5.95 4.35
C VAL A 230 -3.02 -6.46 4.59
N LEU A 231 -2.85 -7.29 5.62
CA LEU A 231 -1.55 -7.89 5.94
C LEU A 231 -1.49 -9.29 5.40
N TYR A 232 -0.51 -9.57 4.56
CA TYR A 232 -0.16 -10.92 4.11
C TYR A 232 0.91 -11.50 5.03
N TYR A 233 0.75 -12.75 5.45
CA TYR A 233 1.75 -13.44 6.26
C TYR A 233 2.69 -14.23 5.35
N GLY A 234 3.99 -13.96 5.43
CA GLY A 234 5.00 -14.74 4.74
C GLY A 234 5.19 -14.41 3.26
N ARG A 235 4.16 -14.59 2.41
CA ARG A 235 4.36 -14.51 0.95
C ARG A 235 3.14 -14.06 0.14
N ILE A 236 3.39 -13.34 -0.95
CA ILE A 236 2.47 -13.09 -2.07
C ILE A 236 3.12 -13.65 -3.34
N PHE A 237 2.43 -14.53 -4.06
CA PHE A 237 2.96 -15.16 -5.26
C PHE A 237 2.82 -14.26 -6.50
N ALA A 238 3.78 -14.37 -7.41
CA ALA A 238 3.78 -13.61 -8.65
C ALA A 238 2.52 -13.77 -9.52
N GLU A 239 1.87 -14.93 -9.49
CA GLU A 239 0.64 -15.16 -10.27
C GLU A 239 -0.55 -14.30 -9.81
N ASN A 240 -0.50 -13.83 -8.55
CA ASN A 240 -1.47 -12.90 -7.98
C ASN A 240 -1.09 -11.45 -8.26
N ILE A 241 0.07 -11.15 -8.81
CA ILE A 241 0.44 -9.79 -9.20
C ILE A 241 -0.10 -9.55 -10.61
N ALA A 242 -1.14 -8.73 -10.71
CA ALA A 242 -1.78 -8.37 -11.97
C ALA A 242 -0.95 -7.37 -12.78
N SER A 243 -0.31 -6.41 -12.09
CA SER A 243 0.53 -5.39 -12.70
C SER A 243 1.45 -4.76 -11.65
N ASN A 244 2.52 -4.10 -12.09
CA ASN A 244 3.40 -3.31 -11.24
C ASN A 244 3.66 -1.96 -11.93
N LEU A 245 3.03 -0.90 -11.41
CA LEU A 245 3.09 0.43 -12.00
C LEU A 245 4.26 1.22 -11.43
N GLU A 246 4.97 1.95 -12.28
CA GLU A 246 6.16 2.72 -11.89
C GLU A 246 5.84 4.21 -11.77
N PHE A 247 6.13 4.79 -10.62
CA PHE A 247 5.95 6.20 -10.33
C PHE A 247 7.29 6.88 -10.11
N THR A 248 7.45 8.04 -10.74
CA THR A 248 8.50 8.99 -10.43
C THR A 248 7.87 10.36 -10.24
N THR A 249 8.66 11.37 -9.90
CA THR A 249 8.19 12.77 -9.87
C THR A 249 7.62 13.24 -11.22
N HIS A 250 8.05 12.63 -12.33
CA HIS A 250 7.64 12.98 -13.69
C HIS A 250 6.69 11.97 -14.33
N ILE A 251 6.73 10.71 -13.90
CA ILE A 251 5.91 9.63 -14.45
C ILE A 251 4.74 9.36 -13.51
N LEU A 252 3.54 9.60 -14.04
CA LEU A 252 2.27 9.23 -13.42
C LEU A 252 1.59 8.17 -14.31
N PRO A 253 1.75 6.87 -14.00
CA PRO A 253 1.26 5.77 -14.85
C PRO A 253 -0.27 5.64 -14.84
N LEU A 254 -0.96 6.41 -13.99
CA LEU A 254 -2.39 6.30 -13.75
C LEU A 254 -3.06 7.67 -13.83
N ASP A 255 -4.17 7.76 -14.56
CA ASP A 255 -4.90 9.02 -14.68
C ASP A 255 -5.67 9.30 -13.39
N LEU A 256 -5.25 10.34 -12.66
CA LEU A 256 -5.86 10.73 -11.38
C LEU A 256 -7.18 11.48 -11.61
N PRO A 257 -8.21 11.27 -10.77
CA PRO A 257 -9.45 12.05 -10.83
C PRO A 257 -9.20 13.54 -10.61
N LEU A 258 -10.03 14.41 -11.18
CA LEU A 258 -9.89 15.87 -11.04
C LEU A 258 -9.90 16.36 -9.59
N HIS A 259 -10.55 15.62 -8.67
CA HIS A 259 -10.56 15.98 -7.25
C HIS A 259 -9.23 15.74 -6.52
N PHE A 260 -8.26 15.09 -7.17
CA PHE A 260 -6.88 15.00 -6.69
C PHE A 260 -6.05 16.23 -7.06
N LEU A 261 -6.50 17.02 -8.04
CA LEU A 261 -5.72 18.09 -8.64
C LEU A 261 -6.23 19.49 -8.26
N ARG A 262 -5.29 20.42 -8.08
CA ARG A 262 -5.57 21.84 -7.80
C ARG A 262 -6.44 22.44 -8.91
N PRO A 263 -7.30 23.43 -8.59
CA PRO A 263 -8.01 24.18 -9.61
C PRO A 263 -7.04 24.76 -10.65
N GLY A 264 -7.33 24.56 -11.94
CA GLY A 264 -6.49 25.06 -13.03
C GLY A 264 -5.24 24.25 -13.34
N ALA A 265 -4.99 23.13 -12.65
CA ALA A 265 -3.92 22.21 -13.03
C ALA A 265 -4.12 21.75 -14.49
N PRO A 266 -3.07 21.78 -15.34
CA PRO A 266 -3.16 21.26 -16.70
C PRO A 266 -3.57 19.79 -16.61
N ASN A 267 -4.49 19.37 -17.47
CA ASN A 267 -4.97 17.99 -17.44
C ASN A 267 -3.83 17.05 -17.88
N LEU A 268 -3.14 16.44 -16.93
CA LEU A 268 -2.01 15.53 -17.13
C LEU A 268 -2.33 14.40 -18.11
N ALA A 269 -3.59 13.93 -18.15
CA ALA A 269 -4.03 12.88 -19.08
C ALA A 269 -3.98 13.34 -20.55
N ARG A 270 -4.01 14.66 -20.81
CA ARG A 270 -4.05 15.23 -22.16
C ARG A 270 -2.68 15.48 -22.76
N GLU A 271 -1.63 15.52 -21.94
CA GLU A 271 -0.25 15.81 -22.39
C GLU A 271 0.63 14.56 -22.60
N LYS A 272 0.15 13.35 -22.28
CA LYS A 272 0.85 12.07 -22.53
C LYS A 272 1.22 11.82 -24.02
N ILE A 273 0.86 12.72 -24.94
CA ILE A 273 1.06 12.55 -26.39
C ILE A 273 2.09 13.55 -26.99
N THR A 274 2.58 14.57 -26.29
CA THR A 274 3.31 15.65 -27.03
C THR A 274 4.48 16.39 -26.38
N SER A 275 4.92 16.11 -25.15
CA SER A 275 5.97 16.92 -24.51
C SER A 275 7.38 16.32 -24.63
N THR A 276 7.93 16.30 -25.86
CA THR A 276 9.38 16.46 -26.05
C THR A 276 9.65 17.94 -26.33
N ALA A 277 10.34 18.60 -25.40
CA ALA A 277 10.95 19.94 -25.53
C ALA A 277 10.02 21.16 -25.69
N ARG A 278 9.84 21.92 -24.60
CA ARG A 278 9.89 23.41 -24.62
C ARG A 278 10.02 23.95 -23.19
N SER A 279 11.23 24.37 -22.85
CA SER A 279 11.52 25.19 -21.67
C SER A 279 11.30 26.65 -22.04
N LEU A 280 10.38 27.35 -21.37
CA LEU A 280 10.25 28.81 -21.45
C LEU A 280 10.14 29.38 -20.05
N SER A 281 11.18 30.11 -19.69
CA SER A 281 11.35 30.92 -18.48
C SER A 281 10.63 32.26 -18.61
N SER A 282 9.79 32.60 -17.63
CA SER A 282 9.32 33.96 -17.41
C SER A 282 9.54 34.34 -15.94
N PRO A 283 10.24 35.44 -15.63
CA PRO A 283 10.45 35.89 -14.25
C PRO A 283 9.26 36.70 -13.76
N SER A 284 8.74 36.40 -12.57
CA SER A 284 7.77 37.25 -11.89
C SER A 284 8.22 37.52 -10.45
N THR A 285 8.36 38.80 -10.10
CA THR A 285 8.77 39.32 -8.80
C THR A 285 7.54 39.71 -7.98
N SER A 286 7.18 38.97 -6.92
CA SER A 286 6.30 39.48 -5.86
C SER A 286 6.54 38.78 -4.52
N THR A 287 6.49 39.56 -3.44
CA THR A 287 7.00 39.29 -2.08
C THR A 287 6.04 38.50 -1.16
N ALA A 288 5.17 37.65 -1.70
CA ALA A 288 4.32 36.72 -0.92
C ALA A 288 5.02 35.36 -0.69
N ASP A 289 6.34 35.39 -0.46
CA ASP A 289 7.28 34.56 -1.21
C ASP A 289 7.82 33.31 -0.48
N GLU A 290 7.52 33.07 0.80
CA GLU A 290 8.09 31.91 1.51
C GLU A 290 7.29 30.61 1.33
N SER A 291 5.96 30.63 1.50
CA SER A 291 5.12 29.47 1.21
C SER A 291 5.10 29.13 -0.29
N LYS A 292 5.40 30.12 -1.15
CA LYS A 292 5.58 29.95 -2.60
C LYS A 292 6.93 29.27 -2.90
N LYS A 293 8.03 29.77 -2.32
CA LYS A 293 9.37 29.16 -2.45
C LYS A 293 9.44 27.69 -2.05
N ILE A 294 8.73 27.29 -0.99
CA ILE A 294 8.72 25.86 -0.61
C ILE A 294 7.93 25.03 -1.63
N GLN A 295 6.85 25.55 -2.24
CA GLN A 295 6.12 24.84 -3.30
C GLN A 295 6.88 24.78 -4.62
N ASP A 296 7.78 25.73 -4.89
CA ASP A 296 8.54 25.82 -6.16
C ASP A 296 9.46 24.60 -6.42
N ASN A 297 9.77 23.82 -5.38
CA ASN A 297 10.62 22.62 -5.51
C ASN A 297 9.84 21.34 -5.83
N LEU A 298 8.49 21.35 -5.83
CA LEU A 298 7.73 20.22 -6.32
C LEU A 298 7.66 20.29 -7.85
N HIS A 299 7.85 19.15 -8.50
CA HIS A 299 7.84 19.05 -9.96
C HIS A 299 6.80 18.05 -10.45
N GLY A 300 6.44 18.16 -11.73
CA GLY A 300 5.54 17.22 -12.41
C GLY A 300 4.15 17.18 -11.79
N TRP A 301 3.65 15.96 -11.57
CA TRP A 301 2.29 15.75 -11.07
C TRP A 301 2.15 16.03 -9.57
N LEU A 302 3.24 15.95 -8.81
CA LEU A 302 3.23 16.19 -7.36
C LEU A 302 2.86 17.64 -7.03
N ALA A 303 3.34 18.61 -7.82
CA ALA A 303 3.02 20.03 -7.66
C ALA A 303 1.54 20.35 -7.93
N GLN A 304 0.84 19.45 -8.62
CA GLN A 304 -0.55 19.63 -9.02
C GLN A 304 -1.55 19.08 -8.01
N LEU A 305 -1.09 18.35 -6.98
CA LEU A 305 -1.95 17.74 -5.98
C LEU A 305 -2.64 18.79 -5.11
N VAL A 306 -3.90 18.54 -4.74
CA VAL A 306 -4.65 19.42 -3.80
C VAL A 306 -4.09 19.42 -2.38
N TRP A 307 -3.23 18.46 -2.06
CA TRP A 307 -2.49 18.37 -0.80
C TRP A 307 -0.98 18.50 -1.08
N ASP A 308 -0.21 18.85 -0.05
CA ASP A 308 1.25 18.86 -0.08
C ASP A 308 1.78 17.55 0.55
N PRO A 309 2.32 16.62 -0.25
CA PRO A 309 2.77 15.31 0.24
C PRO A 309 3.93 15.35 1.25
N ARG A 310 4.55 16.52 1.48
CA ARG A 310 5.64 16.68 2.45
C ARG A 310 5.14 16.94 3.87
N VAL A 311 3.97 17.57 3.99
CA VAL A 311 3.46 18.07 5.28
C VAL A 311 2.07 17.55 5.63
N ASP A 312 1.25 17.22 4.64
CA ASP A 312 -0.09 16.72 4.88
C ASP A 312 -0.06 15.23 5.23
N SER A 313 -0.67 14.89 6.37
CA SER A 313 -0.98 13.50 6.71
C SER A 313 -1.97 12.89 5.72
N SER A 314 -2.10 11.56 5.73
CA SER A 314 -3.08 10.85 4.89
C SER A 314 -4.52 11.31 5.15
N GLU A 315 -4.84 11.62 6.40
CA GLU A 315 -6.15 12.13 6.81
C GLU A 315 -6.39 13.56 6.30
N THR A 316 -5.41 14.46 6.45
CA THR A 316 -5.50 15.82 5.91
C THR A 316 -5.61 15.81 4.39
N ALA A 317 -4.85 14.96 3.71
CA ALA A 317 -4.94 14.79 2.26
C ALA A 317 -6.34 14.30 1.85
N TYR A 318 -6.90 13.32 2.55
CA TYR A 318 -8.26 12.82 2.31
C TYR A 318 -9.32 13.93 2.46
N MET A 319 -9.21 14.75 3.50
CA MET A 319 -10.13 15.88 3.71
C MET A 319 -10.04 16.92 2.58
N LYS A 320 -8.83 17.27 2.14
CA LYS A 320 -8.61 18.18 0.99
C LYS A 320 -9.19 17.61 -0.31
N ILE A 321 -9.03 16.31 -0.54
CA ILE A 321 -9.64 15.60 -1.68
C ILE A 321 -11.17 15.67 -1.62
N ALA A 322 -11.76 15.40 -0.44
CA ALA A 322 -13.20 15.44 -0.24
C ALA A 322 -13.79 16.84 -0.45
N GLU A 323 -13.12 17.87 0.06
CA GLU A 323 -13.47 19.27 -0.16
C GLU A 323 -13.41 19.62 -1.66
N ARG A 324 -12.32 19.24 -2.34
CA ARG A 324 -12.19 19.48 -3.78
C ARG A 324 -13.31 18.81 -4.57
N LYS A 325 -13.68 17.58 -4.20
CA LYS A 325 -14.80 16.85 -4.81
C LYS A 325 -16.12 17.60 -4.65
N LEU A 326 -16.38 18.19 -3.48
CA LEU A 326 -17.56 19.03 -3.24
C LEU A 326 -17.54 20.29 -4.11
N GLN A 327 -16.40 20.97 -4.22
CA GLN A 327 -16.25 22.16 -5.07
C GLN A 327 -16.55 21.86 -6.55
N ILE A 328 -16.04 20.73 -7.09
CA ILE A 328 -16.29 20.32 -8.48
C ILE A 328 -17.79 20.11 -8.72
N ARG A 329 -18.50 19.49 -7.77
CA ARG A 329 -19.96 19.30 -7.86
C ARG A 329 -20.72 20.62 -7.86
N LEU A 330 -20.35 21.55 -6.98
CA LEU A 330 -21.00 22.88 -6.90
C LEU A 330 -20.81 23.72 -8.16
N LEU A 331 -19.69 23.55 -8.86
CA LEU A 331 -19.40 24.26 -10.11
C LEU A 331 -20.05 23.60 -11.35
N GLY A 332 -20.88 22.57 -11.19
CA GLY A 332 -21.53 21.86 -12.30
C GLY A 332 -20.57 21.03 -13.14
N GLY A 333 -19.42 20.64 -12.58
CA GLY A 333 -18.37 19.89 -13.28
C GLY A 333 -18.63 18.39 -13.45
N GLU A 334 -19.65 17.83 -12.79
CA GLU A 334 -20.11 16.45 -12.98
C GLU A 334 -21.53 16.50 -13.57
N LYS A 335 -21.64 16.40 -14.90
CA LYS A 335 -22.87 15.99 -15.58
C LYS A 335 -22.81 14.51 -15.89
#